data_AF-A0A563BFE2-F1
#
_entry.id   AF-A0A563BFE2-F1
#
_cell.length_a   1.000
_cell.length_b   1.000
_cell.length_c   1.000
_cell.angle_alpha   90.00
_cell.angle_beta   90.00
_cell.angle_gamma   90.00
#
_symmetry.space_group_name_H-M   'P 1'
#
loop_
_entity.id
_entity.type
_entity.pdbx_description
1 polymer ?
#
loop_
_entity_poly.entity_id
_entity_poly.type
_entity_poly.pdbx_seq_one_letter_code
_entity_poly.pdbx_strand_id
1 'polypeptide(L)'
;MDISDLISDFLESLEIEKGRSTKTTENYGLYLARFLDLITQDFPEGATIKPADLTPEILRKFRLRLNRFDDNQNHERLSALTQSYHLIALRGFLKYLAKRGIKSLDPSLVDLPRAAKKQVTFLHFDEVSRLLSEIPTDTETGLRDRAIIELLFSGG
;
A
#
# COMPACT_ATOMS: atom_id res chain seq x y z
N MET A 1 16.47 -15.01 14.65
CA MET A 1 15.56 -13.91 14.31
C MET A 1 14.62 -14.42 13.26
N ASP A 2 13.33 -14.37 13.57
CA ASP A 2 12.30 -14.79 12.63
C ASP A 2 11.94 -13.64 11.68
N ILE A 3 11.04 -13.87 10.73
CA ILE A 3 10.61 -12.82 9.79
C ILE A 3 9.81 -11.72 10.49
N SER A 4 9.04 -12.03 11.54
CA SER A 4 8.20 -11.06 12.24
C SER A 4 9.04 -10.02 12.98
N ASP A 5 10.08 -10.48 13.67
CA ASP A 5 11.10 -9.63 14.30
C ASP A 5 11.74 -8.72 13.24
N LEU A 6 12.15 -9.29 12.11
CA LEU A 6 12.81 -8.56 11.03
C LEU A 6 11.91 -7.52 10.35
N ILE A 7 10.62 -7.80 10.24
CA ILE A 7 9.63 -6.83 9.75
C ILE A 7 9.53 -5.66 10.73
N SER A 8 9.50 -5.93 12.03
CA SER A 8 9.45 -4.87 13.06
C SER A 8 10.69 -3.97 12.98
N ASP A 9 11.88 -4.59 12.94
CA ASP A 9 13.16 -3.90 12.69
C ASP A 9 13.13 -3.04 11.42
N PHE A 10 12.54 -3.57 10.34
CA PHE A 10 12.44 -2.85 9.08
C PHE A 10 11.52 -1.63 9.19
N LEU A 11 10.37 -1.76 9.86
CA LEU A 11 9.43 -0.66 10.05
C LEU A 11 10.05 0.45 10.91
N GLU A 12 10.76 0.09 11.97
CA GLU A 12 11.51 1.05 12.80
C GLU A 12 12.60 1.76 11.97
N SER A 13 13.32 1.03 11.10
CA SER A 13 14.32 1.64 10.21
C SER A 13 13.70 2.62 9.20
N LEU A 14 12.44 2.42 8.77
CA LEU A 14 11.76 3.35 7.88
C LEU A 14 11.42 4.67 8.57
N GLU A 15 11.05 4.59 9.84
CA GLU A 15 10.70 5.74 10.68
C GLU A 15 11.95 6.54 11.06
N ILE A 16 12.99 5.86 11.57
CA ILE A 16 14.18 6.51 12.13
C ILE A 16 15.20 6.88 11.06
N GLU A 17 15.59 5.94 10.18
CA GLU A 17 16.72 6.15 9.26
C GLU A 17 16.32 6.87 7.97
N LYS A 18 15.06 6.72 7.53
CA LYS A 18 14.60 7.25 6.24
C LYS A 18 13.66 8.44 6.36
N GLY A 19 13.29 8.85 7.57
CA GLY A 19 12.39 9.99 7.81
C GLY A 19 11.06 9.88 7.05
N ARG A 20 10.56 8.66 6.84
CA ARG A 20 9.29 8.46 6.14
C ARG A 20 8.13 8.89 7.03
N SER A 21 7.05 9.36 6.42
CA SER A 21 5.85 9.72 7.19
C SER A 21 5.32 8.51 7.95
N THR A 22 4.79 8.75 9.15
CA THR A 22 4.13 7.73 9.99
C THR A 22 3.14 6.91 9.19
N LYS A 23 2.35 7.56 8.33
CA LYS A 23 1.37 6.91 7.46
C LYS A 23 1.99 5.93 6.46
N THR A 24 3.20 6.20 5.98
CA THR A 24 3.90 5.27 5.09
C THR A 24 4.32 4.01 5.86
N THR A 25 4.87 4.17 7.06
CA THR A 25 5.27 3.06 7.93
C THR A 25 4.07 2.20 8.33
N GLU A 26 2.96 2.82 8.74
CA GLU A 26 1.70 2.12 9.03
C GLU A 26 1.22 1.28 7.85
N ASN A 27 1.17 1.87 6.65
CA ASN A 27 0.74 1.16 5.44
C ASN A 27 1.66 -0.02 5.11
N TYR A 28 2.98 0.16 5.23
CA TYR A 28 3.94 -0.92 5.04
C TYR A 28 3.74 -2.04 6.06
N GLY A 29 3.47 -1.69 7.32
CA GLY A 29 3.15 -2.66 8.36
C GLY A 29 1.92 -3.49 8.02
N LEU A 30 0.82 -2.84 7.60
CA LEU A 30 -0.40 -3.54 7.17
C LEU A 30 -0.13 -4.52 6.01
N TYR A 31 0.66 -4.10 5.02
CA TYR A 31 0.97 -4.94 3.86
C TYR A 31 1.86 -6.14 4.21
N LEU A 32 2.84 -5.94 5.10
CA LEU A 32 3.76 -7.00 5.53
C LEU A 32 3.12 -7.96 6.53
N ALA A 33 2.22 -7.48 7.38
CA ALA A 33 1.38 -8.33 8.23
C ALA A 33 0.49 -9.24 7.35
N ARG A 34 -0.19 -8.69 6.36
CA ARG A 34 -0.97 -9.49 5.41
C ARG A 34 -0.11 -10.49 4.63
N PHE A 35 1.12 -10.11 4.29
CA PHE A 35 2.07 -11.04 3.69
C PHE A 35 2.34 -12.24 4.60
N LEU A 36 2.65 -12.00 5.88
CA LEU A 36 2.83 -13.07 6.87
C LEU A 36 1.59 -13.97 6.98
N ASP A 37 0.42 -13.38 7.17
CA ASP A 37 -0.84 -14.11 7.30
C ASP A 37 -1.14 -15.02 6.08
N LEU A 38 -0.75 -14.56 4.89
CA LEU A 38 -0.96 -15.33 3.67
C LEU A 38 0.08 -16.43 3.47
N ILE A 39 1.31 -16.31 3.98
CA ILE A 39 2.34 -17.35 3.80
C ILE A 39 2.35 -18.39 4.92
N THR A 40 1.84 -18.08 6.12
CA THR A 40 1.79 -19.02 7.25
C THR A 40 1.07 -20.32 6.91
N GLN A 41 0.10 -20.29 5.98
CA GLN A 41 -0.59 -21.47 5.45
C GLN A 41 0.31 -22.47 4.74
N ASP A 42 1.53 -22.09 4.35
CA ASP A 42 2.52 -23.00 3.73
C ASP A 42 3.47 -23.66 4.76
N PHE A 43 3.34 -23.31 6.03
CA PHE A 43 4.20 -23.79 7.11
C PHE A 43 3.38 -24.55 8.17
N PRO A 44 4.01 -25.47 8.92
CA PRO A 44 3.36 -26.12 10.05
C PRO A 44 2.85 -25.09 11.08
N GLU A 45 1.78 -25.42 11.78
CA GLU A 45 1.24 -24.58 12.83
C GLU A 45 2.30 -24.32 13.92
N GLY A 46 2.48 -23.06 14.30
CA GLY A 46 3.50 -22.63 15.26
C GLY A 46 4.95 -22.64 14.72
N ALA A 47 5.16 -22.89 13.43
CA ALA A 47 6.50 -22.85 12.85
C ALA A 47 7.06 -21.43 12.82
N THR A 48 8.31 -21.28 13.27
CA THR A 48 9.07 -20.05 13.12
C THR A 48 9.57 -19.92 11.68
N ILE A 49 9.05 -18.94 10.93
CA ILE A 49 9.45 -18.69 9.55
C ILE A 49 10.75 -17.88 9.54
N LYS A 50 11.80 -18.43 8.93
CA LYS A 50 13.11 -17.77 8.79
C LYS A 50 13.22 -17.08 7.43
N PRO A 51 14.09 -16.07 7.29
CA PRO A 51 14.32 -15.39 6.01
C PRO A 51 14.71 -16.32 4.85
N ALA A 52 15.43 -17.40 5.15
CA ALA A 52 15.85 -18.41 4.18
C ALA A 52 14.67 -19.25 3.63
N ASP A 53 13.55 -19.29 4.35
CA ASP A 53 12.34 -20.00 3.92
C ASP A 53 11.54 -19.20 2.87
N LEU A 54 11.89 -17.92 2.66
CA LEU A 54 11.35 -17.11 1.59
C LEU A 54 11.94 -17.57 0.25
N THR A 55 11.22 -18.46 -0.41
CA THR A 55 11.60 -19.01 -1.72
C THR A 55 10.77 -18.39 -2.86
N PRO A 56 11.20 -18.54 -4.13
CA PRO A 56 10.39 -18.12 -5.27
C PRO A 56 9.00 -18.76 -5.29
N GLU A 57 8.87 -19.99 -4.77
CA GLU A 57 7.60 -20.69 -4.68
C GLU A 57 6.65 -20.04 -3.65
N ILE A 58 7.17 -19.61 -2.49
CA ILE A 58 6.40 -18.82 -1.51
C ILE A 58 5.94 -17.49 -2.12
N LEU A 59 6.81 -16.79 -2.85
CA LEU A 59 6.42 -15.56 -3.56
C LEU A 59 5.31 -15.81 -4.58
N ARG A 60 5.39 -16.89 -5.35
CA ARG A 60 4.37 -17.28 -6.33
C ARG A 60 3.03 -17.55 -5.67
N LYS A 61 3.02 -18.34 -4.59
CA LYS A 61 1.81 -18.63 -3.81
C LYS A 61 1.22 -17.40 -3.16
N PHE A 62 2.05 -16.54 -2.57
CA PHE A 62 1.64 -15.26 -2.01
C PHE A 62 0.92 -14.40 -3.07
N ARG A 63 1.48 -14.24 -4.27
CA ARG A 63 0.82 -13.49 -5.36
C ARG A 63 -0.55 -14.07 -5.72
N LEU A 64 -0.67 -15.39 -5.79
CA LEU A 64 -1.95 -16.06 -6.08
C LEU A 64 -2.99 -15.84 -4.97
N ARG A 65 -2.58 -15.97 -3.70
CA ARG A 65 -3.46 -15.72 -2.55
C ARG A 65 -3.86 -14.25 -2.47
N LEU A 66 -2.92 -13.33 -2.69
CA LEU A 66 -3.18 -11.88 -2.69
C LEU A 66 -4.15 -11.47 -3.79
N ASN A 67 -4.06 -12.09 -4.98
CA ASN A 67 -5.00 -11.85 -6.07
C ASN A 67 -6.43 -12.30 -5.74
N ARG A 68 -6.55 -13.38 -4.96
CA ARG A 68 -7.82 -13.97 -4.50
C ARG A 68 -8.25 -13.44 -3.13
N PHE A 69 -7.49 -12.51 -2.55
CA PHE A 69 -7.80 -11.97 -1.24
C PHE A 69 -8.97 -11.01 -1.39
N ASP A 70 -10.06 -11.35 -0.72
CA ASP A 70 -11.24 -10.51 -0.61
C ASP A 70 -11.16 -9.75 0.72
N ASP A 71 -11.37 -8.44 0.66
CA ASP A 71 -11.46 -7.65 1.89
C ASP A 71 -12.78 -7.95 2.61
N ASN A 72 -12.69 -8.30 3.89
CA ASN A 72 -13.81 -8.72 4.73
C ASN A 72 -14.96 -7.70 4.79
N GLN A 73 -14.71 -6.44 4.45
CA GLN A 73 -15.73 -5.39 4.52
C GLN A 73 -16.66 -5.39 3.30
N ASN A 74 -16.14 -5.63 2.09
CA ASN A 74 -16.91 -5.47 0.86
C ASN A 74 -16.97 -6.74 -0.02
N HIS A 75 -16.27 -7.82 0.37
CA HIS A 75 -16.09 -9.01 -0.49
C HIS A 75 -15.55 -8.68 -1.89
N GLU A 76 -14.84 -7.56 -2.00
CA GLU A 76 -14.22 -7.12 -3.24
C GLU A 76 -12.75 -7.54 -3.24
N ARG A 77 -12.31 -8.04 -4.40
CA ARG A 77 -10.91 -8.31 -4.64
C ARG A 77 -10.10 -7.04 -4.58
N LEU A 78 -8.89 -7.14 -4.04
CA LEU A 78 -7.95 -6.03 -4.03
C LEU A 78 -7.71 -5.53 -5.46
N SER A 79 -7.81 -4.22 -5.65
CA SER A 79 -7.44 -3.58 -6.92
C SER A 79 -5.98 -3.92 -7.30
N ALA A 80 -5.66 -3.92 -8.60
CA ALA A 80 -4.28 -4.16 -9.05
C ALA A 80 -3.28 -3.14 -8.45
N LEU A 81 -3.72 -1.91 -8.19
CA LEU A 81 -2.91 -0.89 -7.52
C LEU A 81 -2.63 -1.27 -6.07
N THR A 82 -3.65 -1.72 -5.33
CA THR A 82 -3.51 -2.18 -3.95
C THR A 82 -2.60 -3.40 -3.85
N GLN A 83 -2.73 -4.36 -4.77
CA GLN A 83 -1.82 -5.51 -4.86
C GLN A 83 -0.38 -5.06 -5.13
N SER A 84 -0.18 -4.03 -5.96
CA SER A 84 1.14 -3.47 -6.24
C SER A 84 1.78 -2.87 -4.98
N TYR A 85 1.02 -2.21 -4.11
CA TYR A 85 1.56 -1.68 -2.85
C TYR A 85 2.10 -2.78 -1.92
N HIS A 86 1.45 -3.95 -1.88
CA HIS A 86 1.95 -5.08 -1.11
C HIS A 86 3.28 -5.58 -1.65
N LEU A 87 3.42 -5.68 -2.97
CA LEU A 87 4.66 -6.10 -3.62
C LEU A 87 5.78 -5.07 -3.45
N ILE A 88 5.44 -3.77 -3.44
CA ILE A 88 6.40 -2.70 -3.14
C ILE A 88 6.93 -2.83 -1.71
N ALA A 89 6.04 -3.03 -0.73
CA ALA A 89 6.45 -3.20 0.67
C ALA A 89 7.33 -4.45 0.86
N LEU A 90 6.92 -5.59 0.29
CA LEU A 90 7.71 -6.82 0.31
C LEU A 90 9.09 -6.63 -0.33
N ARG A 91 9.16 -5.98 -1.49
CA ARG A 91 10.44 -5.68 -2.16
C ARG A 91 11.32 -4.76 -1.32
N GLY A 92 10.72 -3.77 -0.65
CA GLY A 92 11.42 -2.87 0.27
C GLY A 92 12.03 -3.62 1.45
N PHE A 93 11.26 -4.52 2.05
CA PHE A 93 11.69 -5.40 3.14
C PHE A 93 12.84 -6.32 2.71
N LEU A 94 12.72 -7.03 1.59
CA LEU A 94 13.79 -7.90 1.09
C LEU A 94 15.08 -7.11 0.79
N LYS A 95 14.97 -5.89 0.26
CA LYS A 95 16.14 -5.01 0.05
C LYS A 95 16.82 -4.63 1.37
N TYR A 96 16.03 -4.41 2.42
CA TYR A 96 16.55 -4.14 3.75
C TYR A 96 17.33 -5.34 4.30
N LEU A 97 16.79 -6.56 4.18
CA LEU A 97 17.50 -7.78 4.57
C LEU A 97 18.83 -7.94 3.83
N ALA A 98 18.81 -7.75 2.51
CA ALA A 98 20.01 -7.82 1.67
C ALA A 98 21.07 -6.79 2.08
N LYS A 99 20.68 -5.55 2.41
CA LYS A 99 21.59 -4.50 2.89
C LYS A 99 22.26 -4.88 4.22
N ARG A 100 21.59 -5.67 5.07
CA ARG A 100 22.11 -6.19 6.34
C ARG A 100 22.85 -7.53 6.20
N GLY A 101 23.02 -8.06 4.98
CA GLY A 101 23.67 -9.35 4.75
C GLY A 101 22.84 -10.56 5.18
N ILE A 102 21.54 -10.38 5.43
CA ILE A 102 20.64 -11.46 5.81
C ILE A 102 20.20 -12.17 4.53
N LYS A 103 20.54 -13.46 4.40
CA LYS A 103 20.21 -14.26 3.23
C LYS A 103 18.70 -14.56 3.18
N SER A 104 18.04 -14.09 2.13
CA SER A 104 16.61 -14.28 1.87
C SER A 104 16.34 -14.34 0.35
N LEU A 105 15.06 -14.36 -0.05
CA LEU A 105 14.67 -14.17 -1.44
C LEU A 105 15.31 -12.90 -2.05
N ASP A 106 15.81 -13.02 -3.27
CA ASP A 106 16.33 -11.88 -4.02
C ASP A 106 15.20 -10.85 -4.27
N PRO A 107 15.36 -9.58 -3.85
CA PRO A 107 14.37 -8.54 -4.09
C PRO A 107 14.09 -8.24 -5.58
N SER A 108 14.96 -8.67 -6.50
CA SER A 108 14.79 -8.50 -7.95
C SER A 108 13.69 -9.39 -8.52
N LEU A 109 13.42 -10.53 -7.87
CA LEU A 109 12.37 -11.48 -8.27
C LEU A 109 10.95 -10.98 -7.97
N VAL A 110 10.82 -9.91 -7.18
CA VAL A 110 9.53 -9.25 -6.94
C VAL A 110 9.21 -8.28 -8.08
N ASP A 111 8.75 -8.82 -9.20
CA ASP A 111 8.07 -8.07 -10.25
C ASP A 111 6.91 -7.26 -9.70
N LEU A 112 6.90 -5.97 -10.05
CA LEU A 112 5.79 -5.08 -9.75
C LEU A 112 4.85 -5.07 -10.96
N PRO A 113 3.52 -5.22 -10.76
CA PRO A 113 2.56 -5.06 -11.82
C PRO A 113 2.75 -3.67 -12.45
N ARG A 114 2.64 -3.55 -13.77
CA ARG A 114 2.47 -2.23 -14.39
C ARG A 114 1.13 -1.69 -13.91
N ALA A 115 1.16 -0.80 -12.94
CA ALA A 115 -0.01 -0.02 -12.58
C ALA A 115 -0.46 0.72 -13.86
N ALA A 116 -1.69 0.45 -14.31
CA ALA A 116 -2.29 1.28 -15.34
C ALA A 116 -2.29 2.71 -14.79
N LYS A 117 -1.66 3.65 -15.51
CA LYS A 117 -1.71 5.05 -15.12
C LYS A 117 -3.19 5.44 -15.12
N LYS A 118 -3.70 5.85 -13.96
CA LYS A 118 -5.05 6.38 -13.89
C LYS A 118 -5.11 7.56 -14.85
N GLN A 119 -6.05 7.54 -15.80
CA GLN A 119 -6.28 8.68 -16.66
C GLN A 119 -6.63 9.84 -15.74
N VAL A 120 -5.84 10.92 -15.79
CA VAL A 120 -6.19 12.14 -15.05
C VAL A 120 -7.36 12.75 -15.80
N THR A 121 -8.52 12.78 -15.15
CA THR A 121 -9.67 13.56 -15.61
C THR A 121 -9.54 14.95 -15.01
N PHE A 122 -9.73 15.98 -15.83
CA PHE A 122 -9.79 17.36 -15.40
C PHE A 122 -11.20 17.88 -15.64
N LEU A 123 -11.64 18.85 -14.83
CA LEU A 123 -12.91 19.52 -15.03
C LEU A 123 -12.72 20.69 -15.99
N HIS A 124 -13.59 20.79 -16.98
CA HIS A 124 -13.70 21.95 -17.85
C HIS A 124 -14.35 23.12 -17.12
N PHE A 125 -14.14 24.34 -17.63
CA PHE A 125 -14.70 25.57 -17.04
C PHE A 125 -16.22 25.48 -16.81
N ASP A 126 -16.96 24.92 -17.76
CA ASP A 126 -18.42 24.78 -17.65
C ASP A 126 -18.82 23.77 -16.56
N GLU A 127 -18.01 22.72 -16.34
CA GLU A 127 -18.24 21.75 -15.27
C GLU A 127 -17.98 22.35 -13.89
N VAL A 128 -16.92 23.16 -13.76
CA VAL A 128 -16.63 23.91 -12.53
C VAL A 128 -17.73 24.94 -12.27
N SER A 129 -18.19 25.65 -13.30
CA SER A 129 -19.26 26.63 -13.18
C SER A 129 -20.57 25.99 -12.71
N ARG A 130 -20.92 24.82 -13.28
CA ARG A 130 -22.08 24.03 -12.82
C ARG A 130 -21.91 23.56 -11.37
N LEU A 131 -20.74 23.06 -10.99
CA LEU A 131 -20.47 22.62 -9.63
C LEU A 131 -20.66 23.77 -8.62
N LEU A 132 -20.15 24.96 -8.93
CA LEU A 132 -20.26 26.13 -8.06
C LEU A 132 -21.68 26.67 -7.97
N SER A 133 -22.49 26.55 -9.04
CA SER A 133 -23.88 27.02 -9.03
C SER A 133 -24.82 26.14 -8.21
N GLU A 134 -24.48 24.88 -7.98
CA GLU A 134 -25.29 23.96 -7.16
C GLU A 134 -25.12 24.19 -5.65
N ILE A 135 -24.11 24.97 -5.22
CA ILE A 135 -23.88 25.26 -3.81
C ILE A 135 -24.85 26.37 -3.36
N PRO A 136 -25.78 26.10 -2.43
CA PRO A 136 -26.68 27.14 -1.90
C PRO A 136 -25.87 28.24 -1.23
N THR A 137 -26.18 29.51 -1.51
CA THR A 137 -25.46 30.66 -0.91
C THR A 137 -26.35 31.50 0.00
N ASP A 138 -27.50 30.96 0.39
CA ASP A 138 -28.47 31.57 1.30
C ASP A 138 -28.12 31.37 2.79
N THR A 139 -27.15 30.50 3.08
CA THR A 139 -26.65 30.22 4.42
C THR A 139 -25.16 30.53 4.53
N GLU A 140 -24.71 30.87 5.74
CA GLU A 140 -23.28 31.08 6.03
C GLU A 140 -22.44 29.82 5.73
N THR A 141 -22.97 28.64 6.04
CA THR A 141 -22.36 27.35 5.69
C THR A 141 -22.18 27.21 4.17
N GLY A 142 -23.21 27.54 3.40
CA GLY A 142 -23.16 27.49 1.95
C GLY A 142 -22.17 28.46 1.31
N LEU A 143 -22.09 29.69 1.84
CA LEU A 143 -21.07 30.66 1.44
C LEU A 143 -19.65 30.18 1.74
N ARG A 144 -19.44 29.56 2.92
CA ARG A 144 -18.15 28.95 3.28
C ARG A 144 -17.78 27.81 2.34
N ASP A 145 -18.70 26.89 2.09
CA ASP A 145 -18.43 25.72 1.25
C ASP A 145 -18.12 26.17 -0.19
N ARG A 146 -18.82 27.19 -0.71
CA ARG A 146 -18.51 27.81 -2.00
C ARG A 146 -17.11 28.41 -2.04
N ALA A 147 -16.74 29.19 -1.03
CA ALA A 147 -15.41 29.80 -0.95
C ALA A 147 -14.28 28.74 -0.89
N ILE A 148 -14.49 27.63 -0.18
CA ILE A 148 -13.53 26.52 -0.13
C ILE A 148 -13.35 25.91 -1.52
N ILE A 149 -14.44 25.63 -2.25
CA ILE A 149 -14.36 25.05 -3.59
C ILE A 149 -13.70 26.02 -4.57
N GLU A 150 -14.08 27.31 -4.57
CA GLU A 150 -13.46 28.33 -5.40
C GLU A 150 -11.95 28.45 -5.11
N LEU A 151 -11.55 28.42 -3.84
CA LEU A 151 -10.14 28.46 -3.44
C LEU A 151 -9.37 27.25 -3.98
N LEU A 152 -9.90 26.03 -3.81
CA LEU A 152 -9.28 24.78 -4.28
C LEU A 152 -9.05 24.80 -5.80
N PHE A 153 -9.97 25.35 -6.59
CA PHE A 153 -9.80 25.49 -8.04
C PHE A 153 -8.88 26.65 -8.47
N SER A 154 -8.73 27.67 -7.62
CA SER A 154 -7.84 28.80 -7.90
C SER A 154 -6.35 28.53 -7.60
N GLY A 155 -6.08 27.57 -6.68
CA GLY A 155 -4.74 27.34 -6.13
C GLY A 155 -3.84 26.39 -6.93
N GLY A 156 -4.43 25.48 -7.73
CA GLY A 156 -3.69 24.44 -8.46
C GLY A 156 -3.24 23.28 -7.59
#